data_AF-A0A085F3J1-F1
#
_entry.id   AF-A0A085F3J1-F1
#
_cell.length_a   1.000
_cell.length_b   1.000
_cell.length_c   1.000
_cell.angle_alpha   90.00
_cell.angle_beta   90.00
_cell.angle_gamma   90.00
#
_symmetry.space_group_name_H-M   'P 1'
#
loop_
_entity.id
_entity.type
_entity.pdbx_description
1 polymer ?
#
loop_
_entity_poly.entity_id
_entity_poly.type
_entity_poly.pdbx_seq_one_letter_code
_entity_poly.pdbx_strand_id
1 'polypeptide(L)'
;MKPSLAARLRMAAIMTLAVYPVVTLYLYILMPLTTGWEIWQRSLVLVPFMATTIVLLVVPLITRYFGAFIAGRKPAGTQAA
;
A
#
# COMPACT_ATOMS: atom_id res chain seq x y z
N MET A 1 0.35 21.93 -16.91
CA MET A 1 1.61 21.15 -16.93
C MET A 1 1.25 19.67 -17.01
N LYS A 2 1.49 19.00 -18.15
CA LYS A 2 1.21 17.57 -18.29
C LYS A 2 2.19 16.81 -17.38
N PRO A 3 1.73 15.95 -16.45
CA PRO A 3 2.65 15.22 -15.59
C PRO A 3 3.60 14.41 -16.48
N SER A 4 4.91 14.64 -16.36
CA SER A 4 5.89 13.95 -17.18
C SER A 4 5.82 12.44 -16.91
N LEU A 5 6.04 11.61 -17.94
CA LEU A 5 6.09 10.16 -17.79
C LEU A 5 7.05 9.72 -16.67
N ALA A 6 8.15 10.46 -16.49
CA ALA A 6 9.10 10.25 -15.41
C ALA A 6 8.48 10.40 -14.00
N ALA A 7 7.56 11.35 -13.79
CA ALA A 7 6.88 11.53 -12.51
C ALA A 7 5.91 10.36 -12.21
N ARG A 8 5.21 9.86 -13.23
CA ARG A 8 4.33 8.69 -13.10
C ARG A 8 5.13 7.41 -12.83
N LEU A 9 6.27 7.22 -13.51
CA LEU A 9 7.18 6.10 -13.26
C LEU A 9 7.77 6.12 -11.86
N ARG A 10 8.19 7.30 -11.36
CA ARG A 10 8.66 7.43 -9.97
C ARG A 10 7.58 7.10 -8.96
N MET A 11 6.35 7.58 -9.16
CA MET A 11 5.22 7.21 -8.29
C MET A 11 4.92 5.71 -8.34
N ALA A 12 4.91 5.12 -9.53
CA ALA A 12 4.71 3.67 -9.69
C ALA A 12 5.82 2.87 -8.98
N ALA A 13 7.08 3.26 -9.14
CA ALA A 13 8.20 2.58 -8.48
C ALA A 13 8.10 2.64 -6.95
N ILE A 14 7.78 3.81 -6.38
CA ILE A 14 7.61 3.96 -4.93
C ILE A 14 6.43 3.11 -4.44
N MET A 15 5.31 3.11 -5.16
CA MET A 15 4.14 2.28 -4.82
C MET A 15 4.47 0.79 -4.88
N THR A 16 5.13 0.32 -5.95
CA THR A 16 5.55 -1.07 -6.07
C THR A 16 6.50 -1.46 -4.95
N LEU A 17 7.49 -0.62 -4.64
CA LEU A 17 8.48 -0.92 -3.61
C LEU A 17 7.87 -0.93 -2.19
N ALA A 18 6.82 -0.15 -1.96
CA ALA A 18 6.09 -0.16 -0.69
C ALA A 18 5.11 -1.33 -0.56
N VAL A 19 4.43 -1.73 -1.64
CA VAL A 19 3.45 -2.82 -1.64
C VAL A 19 4.13 -4.20 -1.68
N TYR A 20 5.23 -4.33 -2.42
CA TYR A 20 5.96 -5.59 -2.58
C TYR A 20 6.27 -6.32 -1.27
N PRO A 21 6.93 -5.71 -0.26
CA PRO A 21 7.25 -6.40 0.99
C PRO A 21 6.01 -6.85 1.77
N VAL A 22 4.90 -6.13 1.66
CA VAL A 22 3.64 -6.50 2.32
C VAL A 22 3.07 -7.77 1.70
N VAL A 23 2.99 -7.80 0.36
CA VAL A 23 2.53 -8.98 -0.37
C VAL A 23 3.43 -10.17 -0.09
N THR A 24 4.76 -9.98 -0.12
CA THR A 24 5.73 -11.03 0.21
C THR A 24 5.52 -11.56 1.63
N LEU A 25 5.42 -10.70 2.64
CA LEU A 25 5.20 -11.13 4.03
C LEU A 25 3.90 -11.94 4.17
N TYR A 26 2.83 -11.48 3.51
CA TYR A 26 1.55 -12.18 3.49
C TYR A 26 1.65 -13.57 2.88
N LEU A 27 2.38 -13.70 1.76
CA LEU A 27 2.63 -14.99 1.13
C LEU A 27 3.43 -15.91 2.04
N TYR A 28 4.47 -15.41 2.70
CA TYR A 28 5.27 -16.22 3.63
C TYR A 28 4.49 -16.67 4.87
N ILE A 29 3.52 -15.90 5.34
CA ILE A 29 2.67 -16.26 6.47
C ILE A 29 1.54 -17.20 6.02
N LEU A 30 0.82 -16.86 4.95
CA LEU A 30 -0.36 -17.62 4.52
C LEU A 30 -0.03 -18.91 3.78
N MET A 31 1.11 -19.00 3.09
CA MET A 31 1.50 -20.26 2.43
C MET A 31 1.56 -21.44 3.40
N PRO A 32 2.29 -21.37 4.54
CA PRO A 32 2.30 -22.48 5.49
C PRO A 32 0.94 -22.69 6.18
N LEU A 33 0.21 -21.61 6.48
CA LEU A 33 -1.10 -21.64 7.15
C LEU A 33 -2.23 -22.23 6.29
N THR A 34 -2.12 -22.11 4.96
CA THR A 34 -3.13 -22.63 4.02
C THR A 34 -2.64 -23.89 3.29
N THR A 35 -1.66 -24.59 3.83
CA THR A 35 -1.21 -25.89 3.31
C THR A 35 -2.39 -26.86 3.19
N GLY A 36 -2.58 -27.46 2.01
CA GLY A 36 -3.72 -28.33 1.70
C GLY A 36 -5.00 -27.64 1.18
N TRP A 37 -5.08 -26.31 1.19
CA TRP A 37 -6.22 -25.57 0.65
C TRP A 37 -6.15 -25.45 -0.87
N GLU A 38 -7.30 -25.57 -1.53
CA GLU A 38 -7.44 -25.27 -2.95
C GLU A 38 -7.18 -23.78 -3.24
N ILE A 39 -6.68 -23.46 -4.43
CA ILE A 39 -6.26 -22.10 -4.81
C ILE A 39 -7.35 -21.04 -4.58
N TRP A 40 -8.62 -21.40 -4.79
CA TRP A 40 -9.75 -20.51 -4.62
C TRP A 40 -10.04 -20.20 -3.14
N GLN A 41 -9.89 -21.19 -2.25
CA GLN A 41 -10.08 -21.03 -0.80
C GLN A 41 -9.00 -20.11 -0.24
N ARG A 42 -7.76 -20.31 -0.69
CA ARG A 42 -6.64 -19.42 -0.37
C ARG A 42 -6.93 -18.01 -0.84
N SER A 43 -7.37 -17.83 -2.07
CA SER A 43 -7.64 -16.51 -2.64
C SER A 43 -8.77 -15.78 -1.90
N LEU A 44 -9.82 -16.51 -1.50
CA LEU A 44 -10.94 -15.98 -0.73
C LEU A 44 -10.52 -15.38 0.61
N VAL A 45 -9.47 -15.93 1.25
CA VAL A 45 -8.94 -15.41 2.52
C VAL A 45 -7.85 -14.39 2.28
N LEU A 46 -6.92 -14.69 1.37
CA LEU A 46 -5.73 -13.89 1.07
C LEU A 46 -6.10 -12.48 0.59
N VAL A 47 -7.05 -12.36 -0.35
CA VAL A 47 -7.43 -11.08 -0.95
C VAL A 47 -8.05 -10.10 0.06
N PRO A 48 -9.12 -10.44 0.81
CA PRO A 48 -9.71 -9.49 1.75
C PRO A 48 -8.74 -9.14 2.88
N PHE A 49 -7.97 -10.10 3.39
CA PHE A 49 -6.98 -9.79 4.42
C PHE A 49 -5.87 -8.87 3.91
N MET A 50 -5.35 -9.11 2.70
CA MET A 50 -4.39 -8.19 2.08
C MET A 50 -5.00 -6.81 1.86
N ALA A 51 -6.23 -6.72 1.35
CA ALA A 51 -6.90 -5.44 1.13
C ALA A 51 -7.11 -4.67 2.44
N THR A 52 -7.63 -5.32 3.48
CA THR A 52 -7.81 -4.70 4.81
C THR A 52 -6.47 -4.28 5.42
N THR A 53 -5.44 -5.13 5.32
CA THR A 53 -4.09 -4.79 5.79
C THR A 53 -3.53 -3.58 5.04
N ILE A 54 -3.71 -3.55 3.72
CA ILE A 54 -3.24 -2.43 2.90
C ILE A 54 -3.93 -1.13 3.31
N VAL A 55 -5.26 -1.13 3.42
CA VAL A 55 -6.03 0.08 3.75
C VAL A 55 -5.78 0.56 5.18
N LEU A 56 -5.67 -0.36 6.15
CA LEU A 56 -5.55 -0.02 7.58
C LEU A 56 -4.11 0.17 8.06
N LEU A 57 -3.12 -0.50 7.47
CA LEU A 57 -1.72 -0.42 7.88
C LEU A 57 -0.83 0.20 6.82
N VAL A 58 -0.90 -0.28 5.57
CA VAL A 58 0.05 0.14 4.52
C VAL A 58 -0.20 1.56 4.05
N VAL A 59 -1.44 1.95 3.80
CA VAL A 59 -1.82 3.33 3.44
C VAL A 59 -1.34 4.31 4.52
N PRO A 60 -1.65 4.12 5.83
CA PRO A 60 -1.13 5.00 6.86
C PRO A 60 0.38 4.90 7.06
N LEU A 61 1.02 3.73 6.85
CA LEU A 61 2.48 3.63 6.91
C LEU A 61 3.13 4.42 5.77
N ILE A 62 2.64 4.30 4.54
CA ILE A 62 3.15 5.05 3.39
C ILE A 62 2.93 6.54 3.64
N THR A 63 1.75 6.97 4.09
CA THR A 63 1.52 8.37 4.44
C THR A 63 2.26 8.81 5.70
N ARG A 64 2.77 7.91 6.56
CA ARG A 64 3.61 8.27 7.71
C ARG A 64 5.10 8.36 7.36
N TYR A 65 5.62 7.36 6.66
CA TYR A 65 7.02 7.27 6.26
C TYR A 65 7.34 8.17 5.05
N PHE A 66 6.48 8.21 4.02
CA PHE A 66 6.61 9.12 2.88
C PHE A 66 5.77 10.39 3.03
N GLY A 67 4.78 10.43 3.92
CA GLY A 67 4.12 11.70 4.22
C GLY A 67 4.91 12.60 5.17
N ALA A 68 5.99 12.18 5.82
CA ALA A 68 6.97 13.16 6.32
C ALA A 68 7.65 13.93 5.16
N PHE A 69 7.75 13.32 3.98
CA PHE A 69 8.28 13.93 2.76
C PHE A 69 7.21 14.68 1.95
N ILE A 70 5.92 14.32 2.08
CA ILE A 70 4.78 15.00 1.43
C ILE A 70 4.10 16.05 2.34
N ALA A 71 4.16 15.91 3.67
CA ALA A 71 3.67 16.87 4.68
C ALA A 71 4.64 18.04 4.88
N GLY A 72 5.36 18.43 3.83
CA GLY A 72 5.88 19.79 3.68
C GLY A 72 4.78 20.83 3.42
N ARG A 73 3.49 20.46 3.42
CA ARG A 73 2.38 21.40 3.55
C ARG A 73 1.09 20.67 3.90
N LYS A 74 0.67 20.80 5.16
CA LYS A 74 -0.76 21.04 5.43
C LYS A 74 -1.05 22.39 4.73
N PRO A 75 -1.90 22.49 3.69
CA PRO A 75 -2.50 23.79 3.43
C PRO A 75 -3.28 24.11 4.70
N ALA A 76 -2.92 25.20 5.35
CA ALA A 76 -3.65 25.75 6.46
C ALA A 76 -5.11 25.86 6.03
N GLY A 77 -5.95 24.96 6.54
CA GLY A 77 -7.39 25.18 6.64
C GLY A 77 -7.63 26.27 7.67
N THR A 78 -7.30 27.50 7.30
CA THR A 78 -7.85 28.74 7.85
C THR A 78 -7.93 29.70 6.68
N GLN A 79 -8.78 29.34 5.72
CA GLN A 79 -9.42 30.34 4.89
C GLN A 79 -10.54 30.91 5.76
N ALA A 80 -10.40 32.19 6.05
CA ALA A 80 -11.31 33.00 6.83
C ALA A 80 -12.75 32.90 6.32
N ALA A 81 -13.68 32.78 7.26
CA ALA A 81 -14.96 33.48 7.28
C ALA A 81 -15.47 33.48 8.72
#